data_AF-A0A0B0MKW6-F1
#
_entry.id   AF-A0A0B0MKW6-F1
#
_cell.length_a   1.000
_cell.length_b   1.000
_cell.length_c   1.000
_cell.angle_alpha   90.00
_cell.angle_beta   90.00
_cell.angle_gamma   90.00
#
_symmetry.space_group_name_H-M   'P 1'
#
loop_
_entity.id
_entity.type
_entity.pdbx_description
1 polymer ?
#
loop_
_entity_poly.entity_id
_entity_poly.type
_entity_poly.pdbx_seq_one_letter_code
_entity_poly.pdbx_strand_id
1 'polypeptide(L)'
;MYEAAKVIYEKVIPHVVDFLQTHGEQARFQFTGHSLGGSIAVLVSLMLLIRNVVRCSMVEPVVTFGSPFVLCGGRKLLDELKLDDAQIYNVIMHRDIVPRGFSCNIPGFLISVLKLFKRSLHSHTCLNENKFMYSPLGNLLILQPNAKSSPGHPLLPPGTAFYALDTTGCKDTSNAAINGFLNSPRPLQTLFDPKAYGDDGTVSLNHDSSSYLKAINGVLRLHITATIVPKLREKKSLL
;
A
#
# COMPACT_ATOMS: atom_id res chain seq x y z
N MET A 1 -12.01 -9.40 -3.09
CA MET A 1 -11.78 -7.95 -2.90
C MET A 1 -12.93 -7.11 -3.43
N TYR A 2 -13.12 -7.02 -4.75
CA TYR A 2 -14.16 -6.17 -5.33
C TYR A 2 -15.58 -6.44 -4.79
N GLU A 3 -16.01 -7.71 -4.73
CA GLU A 3 -17.33 -8.04 -4.17
C GLU A 3 -17.48 -7.65 -2.69
N ALA A 4 -16.43 -7.81 -1.88
CA ALA A 4 -16.45 -7.35 -0.49
C ALA A 4 -16.54 -5.81 -0.43
N ALA A 5 -15.79 -5.10 -1.27
CA ALA A 5 -15.87 -3.64 -1.35
C ALA A 5 -17.25 -3.14 -1.77
N LYS A 6 -17.95 -3.85 -2.67
CA LYS A 6 -19.35 -3.53 -3.01
C LYS A 6 -20.26 -3.62 -1.79
N VAL A 7 -20.17 -4.70 -1.01
CA VAL A 7 -20.98 -4.85 0.22
C VAL A 7 -20.69 -3.73 1.21
N ILE A 8 -19.43 -3.34 1.38
CA ILE A 8 -19.06 -2.22 2.26
C ILE A 8 -19.56 -0.88 1.71
N TYR A 9 -19.42 -0.66 0.41
CA TYR A 9 -19.92 0.55 -0.26
C TYR A 9 -21.41 0.75 0.00
N GLU A 10 -22.25 -0.28 -0.19
CA GLU A 10 -23.69 -0.19 0.06
C GLU A 10 -24.02 0.19 1.52
N LYS A 11 -23.20 -0.28 2.47
CA LYS A 11 -23.37 0.07 3.89
C LYS A 11 -22.92 1.50 4.21
N VAL A 12 -21.90 2.00 3.52
CA VAL A 12 -21.28 3.31 3.81
C VAL A 12 -22.03 4.45 3.14
N ILE A 13 -22.66 4.23 1.99
CA ILE A 13 -23.30 5.29 1.19
C ILE A 13 -24.33 6.13 1.97
N PRO A 14 -25.27 5.54 2.73
CA PRO A 14 -26.24 6.33 3.49
C PRO A 14 -25.57 7.33 4.44
N HIS A 15 -24.47 6.91 5.09
CA HIS A 15 -23.70 7.75 6.00
C HIS A 15 -22.93 8.85 5.27
N VAL A 16 -22.41 8.56 4.08
CA VAL A 16 -21.74 9.58 3.24
C VAL A 16 -22.74 10.65 2.81
N VAL A 17 -23.94 10.25 2.38
CA VAL A 17 -25.00 11.18 1.94
C VAL A 17 -25.46 12.05 3.11
N ASP A 18 -25.72 11.47 4.27
CA ASP A 18 -26.10 12.22 5.48
C ASP A 18 -25.01 13.22 5.91
N PHE A 19 -23.73 12.80 5.87
CA PHE A 19 -22.60 13.67 6.17
C PHE A 19 -22.48 14.84 5.18
N LEU A 20 -22.70 14.58 3.88
CA LEU A 20 -22.74 15.62 2.84
C LEU A 20 -23.89 16.60 3.05
N GLN A 21 -25.08 16.11 3.40
CA GLN A 21 -26.23 16.97 3.69
C GLN A 21 -25.95 17.89 4.89
N THR A 22 -25.25 17.38 5.90
CA THR A 22 -24.92 18.13 7.11
C THR A 22 -23.79 19.15 6.89
N HIS A 23 -22.76 18.82 6.11
CA HIS A 23 -21.52 19.62 6.03
C HIS A 23 -21.30 20.31 4.66
N GLY A 24 -22.10 19.99 3.65
CA GLY A 24 -22.03 20.57 2.32
C GLY A 24 -20.63 20.52 1.70
N GLU A 25 -20.15 21.66 1.21
CA GLU A 25 -18.83 21.76 0.56
C GLU A 25 -17.64 21.60 1.51
N GLN A 26 -17.86 21.70 2.83
CA GLN A 26 -16.82 21.52 3.84
C GLN A 26 -16.62 20.06 4.21
N ALA A 27 -17.46 19.14 3.71
CA ALA A 27 -17.27 17.72 3.92
C ALA A 27 -15.89 17.26 3.42
N ARG A 28 -15.18 16.53 4.27
CA ARG A 28 -13.90 15.88 3.94
C ARG A 28 -13.97 14.40 4.31
N PHE A 29 -13.53 13.55 3.40
CA PHE A 29 -13.51 12.10 3.56
C PHE A 29 -12.08 11.60 3.48
N GLN A 30 -11.65 10.88 4.51
CA GLN A 30 -10.37 10.18 4.50
C GLN A 30 -10.62 8.68 4.61
N PHE A 31 -9.99 7.93 3.71
CA PHE A 31 -10.07 6.48 3.71
C PHE A 31 -8.71 5.90 4.09
N THR A 32 -8.73 4.92 4.98
CA THR A 32 -7.53 4.20 5.40
C THR A 32 -7.87 2.78 5.76
N GLY A 33 -6.85 1.95 5.88
CA GLY A 33 -6.98 0.61 6.39
C GLY A 33 -5.68 -0.16 6.34
N HIS A 34 -5.62 -1.21 7.13
CA HIS A 34 -4.54 -2.17 7.16
C HIS A 34 -4.95 -3.45 6.42
N SER A 35 -3.98 -4.13 5.80
CA SER A 35 -4.19 -5.43 5.16
C SER A 35 -5.37 -5.38 4.17
N LEU A 36 -6.29 -6.34 4.24
CA LEU A 36 -7.54 -6.40 3.47
C LEU A 36 -8.36 -5.10 3.53
N GLY A 37 -8.38 -4.45 4.70
CA GLY A 37 -9.14 -3.23 4.94
C GLY A 37 -8.65 -2.06 4.10
N GLY A 38 -7.35 -1.91 3.90
CA GLY A 38 -6.81 -0.82 3.07
C GLY A 38 -7.11 -1.01 1.58
N SER A 39 -7.10 -2.24 1.09
CA SER A 39 -7.56 -2.54 -0.27
C SER A 39 -9.04 -2.21 -0.48
N ILE A 40 -9.88 -2.48 0.53
CA ILE A 40 -11.30 -2.11 0.52
C ILE A 40 -11.44 -0.59 0.55
N ALA A 41 -10.65 0.11 1.38
CA ALA A 41 -10.64 1.56 1.49
C ALA A 41 -10.35 2.23 0.13
N VAL A 42 -9.35 1.74 -0.61
CA VAL A 42 -9.05 2.21 -1.98
C VAL A 42 -10.24 1.98 -2.91
N LEU A 43 -10.81 0.78 -2.93
CA LEU A 43 -11.93 0.46 -3.82
C LEU A 43 -13.18 1.28 -3.51
N VAL A 44 -13.53 1.46 -2.24
CA VAL A 44 -14.69 2.25 -1.81
C VAL A 44 -14.49 3.72 -2.16
N SER A 45 -13.30 4.28 -1.92
CA SER A 45 -12.96 5.65 -2.31
C SER A 45 -13.11 5.86 -3.83
N LEU A 46 -12.54 4.97 -4.64
CA LEU A 46 -12.68 5.02 -6.10
C LEU A 46 -14.13 4.85 -6.55
N MET A 47 -14.91 3.95 -5.92
CA MET A 47 -16.32 3.78 -6.22
C MET A 47 -17.13 5.05 -5.98
N LEU A 48 -16.86 5.77 -4.89
CA LEU A 48 -17.53 7.04 -4.58
C LEU A 48 -17.22 8.11 -5.62
N LEU A 49 -15.97 8.19 -6.08
CA LEU A 49 -15.51 9.13 -7.10
C LEU A 49 -16.09 8.79 -8.48
N ILE A 50 -15.96 7.53 -8.93
CA ILE A 50 -16.44 7.06 -10.24
C ILE A 50 -17.95 7.25 -10.36
N ARG A 51 -18.71 7.03 -9.27
CA ARG A 51 -20.16 7.20 -9.24
C ARG A 51 -20.61 8.64 -8.98
N ASN A 52 -19.67 9.59 -8.89
CA ASN A 52 -19.93 11.01 -8.63
C ASN A 52 -20.73 11.27 -7.34
N VAL A 53 -20.56 10.42 -6.32
CA VAL A 53 -21.19 10.62 -4.99
C VAL A 53 -20.45 11.74 -4.24
N VAL A 54 -19.14 11.80 -4.40
CA VAL A 54 -18.27 12.84 -3.83
C VAL A 54 -17.38 13.42 -4.92
N ARG A 55 -16.95 14.67 -4.77
CA ARG A 55 -15.95 15.30 -5.65
C ARG A 55 -14.54 14.92 -5.23
N CYS A 56 -13.59 14.89 -6.16
CA CYS A 56 -12.18 14.64 -5.85
C CYS A 56 -11.63 15.59 -4.77
N SER A 57 -12.03 16.86 -4.77
CA SER A 57 -11.62 17.86 -3.77
C SER A 57 -12.15 17.61 -2.35
N MET A 58 -13.10 16.70 -2.19
CA MET A 58 -13.64 16.31 -0.87
C MET A 58 -12.96 15.06 -0.32
N VAL A 59 -12.14 14.37 -1.11
CA VAL A 59 -11.50 13.12 -0.71
C VAL A 59 -10.03 13.38 -0.44
N GLU A 60 -9.66 13.27 0.82
CA GLU A 60 -8.27 13.30 1.25
C GLU A 60 -7.50 12.09 0.69
N PRO A 61 -6.16 12.17 0.61
CA PRO A 61 -5.35 11.04 0.18
C PRO A 61 -5.67 9.76 0.97
N VAL A 62 -5.88 8.67 0.22
CA VAL A 62 -6.14 7.35 0.79
C VAL A 62 -4.82 6.76 1.25
N VAL A 63 -4.69 6.46 2.54
CA VAL A 63 -3.45 5.91 3.11
C VAL A 63 -3.69 4.47 3.53
N THR A 64 -2.96 3.51 2.96
CA THR A 64 -3.10 2.09 3.29
C THR A 64 -1.83 1.53 3.90
N PHE A 65 -1.96 0.47 4.71
CA PHE A 65 -0.84 -0.16 5.40
C PHE A 65 -0.81 -1.68 5.12
N GLY A 66 0.24 -2.17 4.48
CA GLY A 66 0.42 -3.61 4.21
C GLY A 66 -0.70 -4.23 3.38
N SER A 67 -1.39 -3.44 2.57
CA SER A 67 -2.56 -3.88 1.82
C SER A 67 -2.16 -4.56 0.51
N PRO A 68 -2.82 -5.69 0.13
CA PRO A 68 -2.64 -6.23 -1.20
C PRO A 68 -3.13 -5.24 -2.25
N PHE A 69 -2.40 -5.09 -3.36
CA PHE A 69 -2.90 -4.35 -4.50
C PHE A 69 -4.07 -5.10 -5.15
N VAL A 70 -4.99 -4.35 -5.76
CA VAL A 70 -6.27 -4.90 -6.24
C VAL A 70 -6.60 -4.57 -7.68
N LEU A 71 -5.75 -3.81 -8.36
CA LEU A 71 -5.94 -3.39 -9.73
C LEU A 71 -4.81 -3.89 -10.62
N CYS A 72 -5.19 -4.29 -11.84
CA CYS A 72 -4.29 -4.59 -12.93
C CYS A 72 -4.34 -3.40 -13.89
N GLY A 73 -3.25 -2.65 -14.01
CA GLY A 73 -3.20 -1.47 -14.88
C GLY A 73 -4.04 -0.28 -14.39
N GLY A 74 -4.15 -0.10 -13.07
CA GLY A 74 -5.01 0.93 -12.46
C GLY A 74 -4.66 2.38 -12.82
N ARG A 75 -3.48 2.65 -13.41
CA ARG A 75 -3.08 4.01 -13.80
C ARG A 75 -4.06 4.69 -14.75
N LYS A 76 -4.58 3.94 -15.74
CA LYS A 76 -5.59 4.46 -16.69
C LYS A 76 -6.81 5.01 -15.96
N LEU A 77 -7.21 4.36 -14.86
CA LEU A 77 -8.35 4.78 -14.04
C LEU A 77 -8.07 6.12 -13.33
N LEU A 78 -6.85 6.33 -12.81
CA LEU A 78 -6.51 7.62 -12.21
C LEU A 78 -6.48 8.74 -13.26
N ASP A 79 -5.95 8.45 -14.45
CA ASP A 79 -5.89 9.42 -15.55
C ASP A 79 -7.33 9.82 -15.99
N GLU A 80 -8.26 8.86 -16.10
CA GLU A 80 -9.68 9.10 -16.39
C GLU A 80 -10.37 9.93 -15.31
N LEU A 81 -10.05 9.67 -14.04
CA LEU A 81 -10.57 10.43 -12.89
C LEU A 81 -9.84 11.76 -12.66
N LYS A 82 -8.80 12.06 -13.45
CA LYS A 82 -7.92 13.24 -13.30
C LYS A 82 -7.33 13.34 -11.89
N LEU A 83 -6.97 12.21 -11.31
CA LEU A 83 -6.35 12.10 -9.99
C LEU A 83 -4.84 11.99 -10.12
N ASP A 84 -4.12 12.66 -9.24
CA ASP A 84 -2.66 12.51 -9.11
C ASP A 84 -2.29 11.23 -8.35
N ASP A 85 -1.06 10.72 -8.54
CA ASP A 85 -0.55 9.57 -7.79
C ASP A 85 -0.55 9.82 -6.28
N ALA A 86 -0.45 11.08 -5.84
CA ALA A 86 -0.56 11.48 -4.43
C ALA A 86 -1.98 11.31 -3.84
N GLN A 87 -2.98 10.94 -4.63
CA GLN A 87 -4.31 10.60 -4.10
C GLN A 87 -4.29 9.28 -3.32
N ILE A 88 -3.32 8.40 -3.56
CA ILE A 88 -3.22 7.09 -2.89
C ILE A 88 -1.78 6.88 -2.40
N TYR A 89 -1.62 6.63 -1.11
CA TYR A 89 -0.36 6.24 -0.48
C TYR A 89 -0.45 4.80 0.01
N ASN A 90 0.38 3.94 -0.57
CA ASN A 90 0.55 2.56 -0.15
C ASN A 90 1.77 2.48 0.77
N VAL A 91 1.55 2.41 2.08
CA VAL A 91 2.62 2.19 3.04
C VAL A 91 2.83 0.69 3.19
N ILE A 92 4.03 0.22 2.90
CA ILE A 92 4.37 -1.20 3.03
C ILE A 92 5.63 -1.36 3.87
N MET A 93 5.64 -2.29 4.82
CA MET A 93 6.88 -2.69 5.46
C MET A 93 7.73 -3.47 4.47
N HIS A 94 9.04 -3.20 4.48
CA HIS A 94 10.02 -3.71 3.52
C HIS A 94 9.95 -5.23 3.22
N ARG A 95 9.57 -6.05 4.21
CA ARG A 95 9.45 -7.51 4.11
C ARG A 95 8.01 -8.02 4.29
N ASP A 96 7.01 -7.14 4.25
CA ASP A 96 5.61 -7.55 4.35
C ASP A 96 5.20 -8.33 3.10
N ILE A 97 4.76 -9.57 3.29
CA ILE A 97 4.34 -10.45 2.21
C ILE A 97 3.02 -10.03 1.57
N VAL A 98 2.10 -9.46 2.34
CA VAL A 98 0.72 -9.25 1.90
C VAL A 98 0.61 -8.33 0.68
N PRO A 99 1.27 -7.16 0.61
CA PRO A 99 1.28 -6.33 -0.59
C PRO A 99 1.98 -6.99 -1.79
N ARG A 100 2.82 -8.01 -1.56
CA ARG A 100 3.75 -8.57 -2.55
C ARG A 100 3.29 -9.88 -3.14
N GLY A 101 2.50 -10.69 -2.42
CA GLY A 101 2.15 -12.06 -2.81
C GLY A 101 1.54 -12.19 -4.20
N PHE A 102 0.64 -11.28 -4.57
CA PHE A 102 -0.02 -11.25 -5.88
C PHE A 102 0.60 -10.25 -6.87
N SER A 103 1.67 -9.59 -6.46
CA SER A 103 2.32 -8.48 -7.18
C SER A 103 3.76 -8.84 -7.58
N CYS A 104 4.27 -9.95 -7.06
CA CYS A 104 5.55 -10.55 -7.46
C CYS A 104 5.38 -11.41 -8.72
N ASN A 105 6.51 -11.80 -9.29
CA ASN A 105 6.56 -12.71 -10.43
C ASN A 105 6.14 -14.12 -10.00
N ILE A 106 5.02 -14.58 -10.55
CA ILE A 106 4.41 -15.86 -10.26
C ILE A 106 5.01 -16.91 -11.24
N PRO A 107 5.64 -17.99 -10.72
CA PRO A 107 6.11 -19.10 -11.53
C PRO A 107 5.00 -19.69 -12.42
N GLY A 108 5.35 -20.05 -13.65
CA GLY A 108 4.38 -20.53 -14.65
C GLY A 108 3.53 -21.71 -14.18
N PHE A 109 4.11 -22.66 -13.43
CA PHE A 109 3.34 -23.78 -12.90
C PHE A 109 2.25 -23.32 -11.90
N LEU A 110 2.52 -22.31 -11.07
CA LEU A 110 1.51 -21.74 -10.17
C LEU A 110 0.43 -20.98 -10.95
N ILE A 111 0.78 -20.31 -12.05
CA ILE A 111 -0.21 -19.67 -12.93
C ILE A 111 -1.17 -20.72 -13.49
N SER A 112 -0.66 -21.86 -13.96
CA SER A 112 -1.49 -22.97 -14.45
C SER A 112 -2.42 -23.49 -13.37
N VAL A 113 -1.91 -23.70 -12.15
CA VAL A 113 -2.71 -24.12 -11.00
C VAL A 113 -3.79 -23.10 -10.65
N LEU A 114 -3.45 -21.81 -10.56
CA LEU A 114 -4.41 -20.74 -10.27
C LEU A 114 -5.55 -20.69 -11.30
N LYS A 115 -5.24 -20.89 -12.57
CA LYS A 115 -6.23 -20.91 -13.67
C LYS A 115 -7.22 -22.08 -13.55
N LEU A 116 -6.80 -23.23 -13.01
CA LEU A 116 -7.71 -24.35 -12.74
C LEU A 116 -8.77 -23.99 -11.68
N PHE A 117 -8.39 -23.21 -10.67
CA PHE A 117 -9.31 -22.80 -9.61
C PHE A 117 -10.28 -21.70 -10.03
N LYS A 118 -9.89 -20.81 -10.95
CA LYS A 118 -10.70 -19.65 -11.30
C LYS A 118 -10.64 -19.30 -12.79
N ARG A 119 -11.74 -19.57 -13.50
CA ARG A 119 -11.89 -19.32 -14.94
C ARG A 119 -11.57 -17.87 -15.35
N SER A 120 -11.91 -16.88 -14.52
CA SER A 120 -11.62 -15.47 -14.82
C SER A 120 -10.13 -15.16 -14.95
N LEU A 121 -9.24 -16.03 -14.45
CA LEU A 121 -7.79 -15.84 -14.57
C LEU A 121 -7.26 -16.18 -15.97
N HIS A 122 -8.03 -16.90 -16.79
CA HIS A 122 -7.65 -17.14 -18.18
C HIS A 122 -7.63 -15.85 -19.01
N SER A 123 -8.51 -14.90 -18.73
CA SER A 123 -8.59 -13.60 -19.40
C SER A 123 -7.88 -12.47 -18.65
N HIS A 124 -7.13 -12.78 -17.60
CA HIS A 124 -6.49 -11.76 -16.76
C HIS A 124 -5.21 -11.21 -17.41
N THR A 125 -5.27 -9.99 -17.96
CA THR A 125 -4.19 -9.34 -18.73
C THR A 125 -2.84 -9.34 -18.00
N CYS A 126 -2.74 -8.77 -16.78
CA CYS A 126 -1.46 -8.70 -16.07
C CYS A 126 -0.85 -10.09 -15.80
N LEU A 127 -1.67 -11.07 -15.41
CA LEU A 127 -1.20 -12.42 -15.12
C LEU A 127 -0.64 -13.11 -16.36
N ASN A 128 -1.28 -12.90 -17.51
CA ASN A 128 -0.89 -13.52 -18.78
C ASN A 128 0.34 -12.86 -19.40
N GLU A 129 0.41 -11.54 -19.37
CA GLU A 129 1.48 -10.78 -20.05
C GLU A 129 2.69 -10.55 -19.15
N ASN A 130 2.47 -10.29 -17.86
CA ASN A 130 3.48 -9.81 -16.93
C ASN A 130 3.77 -10.77 -15.77
N LYS A 131 3.06 -11.91 -15.69
CA LYS A 131 3.22 -12.94 -14.65
C LYS A 131 2.98 -12.46 -13.22
N PHE A 132 2.20 -11.39 -13.03
CA PHE A 132 1.69 -10.96 -11.72
C PHE A 132 0.20 -10.61 -11.84
N MET A 133 -0.55 -10.59 -10.74
CA MET A 133 -1.99 -10.28 -10.81
C MET A 133 -2.27 -8.79 -10.64
N TYR A 134 -1.62 -8.13 -9.68
CA TYR A 134 -1.93 -6.74 -9.35
C TYR A 134 -0.67 -5.89 -9.25
N SER A 135 -0.79 -4.61 -9.57
CA SER A 135 0.28 -3.62 -9.48
C SER A 135 -0.10 -2.50 -8.50
N PRO A 136 0.88 -1.85 -7.83
CA PRO A 136 0.60 -0.68 -7.01
C PRO A 136 -0.15 0.40 -7.79
N LEU A 137 -1.05 1.12 -7.12
CA LEU A 137 -1.74 2.29 -7.64
C LEU A 137 -1.46 3.49 -6.74
N GLY A 138 -0.98 4.60 -7.33
CA GLY A 138 -0.52 5.78 -6.59
C GLY A 138 0.87 5.60 -6.00
N ASN A 139 1.21 6.43 -5.01
CA ASN A 139 2.51 6.45 -4.37
C ASN A 139 2.78 5.20 -3.52
N LEU A 140 4.00 4.68 -3.60
CA LEU A 140 4.49 3.57 -2.78
C LEU A 140 5.53 4.08 -1.78
N LEU A 141 5.23 3.93 -0.49
CA LEU A 141 6.13 4.28 0.61
C LEU A 141 6.59 3.00 1.32
N ILE A 142 7.89 2.74 1.28
CA ILE A 142 8.50 1.55 1.87
C ILE A 142 9.05 1.91 3.25
N LEU A 143 8.54 1.24 4.28
CA LEU A 143 8.93 1.39 5.67
C LEU A 143 9.94 0.30 6.05
N GLN A 144 11.18 0.70 6.35
CA GLN A 144 12.16 -0.19 6.97
C GLN A 144 12.18 0.07 8.49
N PRO A 145 11.86 -0.94 9.32
CA PRO A 145 11.93 -0.83 10.76
C PRO A 145 13.38 -0.90 11.24
N ASN A 146 13.55 -0.83 12.56
CA ASN A 146 14.82 -1.11 13.19
C ASN A 146 15.25 -2.57 12.92
N ALA A 147 16.55 -2.79 12.73
CA ALA A 147 17.12 -4.12 12.48
C ALA A 147 16.84 -5.15 13.60
N LYS A 148 16.58 -4.68 14.83
CA LYS A 148 16.14 -5.53 15.95
C LYS A 148 14.73 -6.09 15.77
N SER A 149 13.87 -5.40 15.03
CA SER A 149 12.48 -5.80 14.79
C SER A 149 12.35 -6.67 13.55
N SER A 150 13.10 -6.35 12.49
CA SER A 150 13.14 -7.15 11.27
C SER A 150 14.46 -6.95 10.54
N PRO A 151 15.06 -7.99 9.92
CA PRO A 151 16.33 -7.85 9.23
C PRO A 151 16.26 -6.87 8.06
N GLY A 152 17.30 -6.06 7.85
CA GLY A 152 17.34 -5.06 6.77
C GLY A 152 17.04 -5.63 5.37
N HIS A 153 16.49 -4.79 4.50
CA HIS A 153 16.21 -5.17 3.12
C HIS A 153 17.48 -5.11 2.27
N PRO A 154 17.78 -6.10 1.40
CA PRO A 154 18.99 -6.08 0.59
C PRO A 154 19.03 -4.93 -0.44
N LEU A 155 17.87 -4.40 -0.83
CA LEU A 155 17.75 -3.30 -1.81
C LEU A 155 17.55 -1.93 -1.17
N LEU A 156 17.56 -1.83 0.16
CA LEU A 156 17.39 -0.54 0.85
C LEU A 156 18.68 -0.19 1.61
N PRO A 157 18.98 1.10 1.77
CA PRO A 157 20.02 1.54 2.68
C PRO A 157 19.82 0.98 4.10
N PRO A 158 20.89 0.78 4.87
CA PRO A 158 20.77 0.34 6.25
C PRO A 158 20.10 1.41 7.12
N GLY A 159 19.32 0.97 8.10
CA GLY A 159 18.71 1.85 9.12
C GLY A 159 17.20 1.99 9.00
N THR A 160 16.60 2.58 10.03
CA THR A 160 15.14 2.79 10.11
C THR A 160 14.76 4.04 9.32
N ALA A 161 13.95 3.90 8.27
CA ALA A 161 13.51 5.03 7.45
C ALA A 161 12.25 4.72 6.63
N PHE A 162 11.65 5.78 6.10
CA PHE A 162 10.75 5.69 4.95
C PHE A 162 11.54 5.91 3.66
N TYR A 163 11.23 5.11 2.65
CA TYR A 163 11.76 5.25 1.30
C TYR A 163 10.60 5.45 0.34
N ALA A 164 10.70 6.47 -0.49
CA ALA A 164 9.84 6.66 -1.65
C ALA A 164 10.67 6.39 -2.90
N LEU A 165 10.04 5.85 -3.93
CA LEU A 165 10.69 5.77 -5.23
C LEU A 165 10.71 7.16 -5.87
N ASP A 166 11.87 7.55 -6.39
CA ASP A 166 11.96 8.73 -7.23
C ASP A 166 11.35 8.44 -8.60
N THR A 167 10.18 9.01 -8.87
CA THR A 167 9.44 8.87 -10.12
C THR A 167 9.76 9.98 -11.13
N THR A 168 10.70 10.88 -10.82
CA THR A 168 11.13 11.95 -11.74
C THR A 168 11.99 11.43 -12.91
N GLY A 169 12.55 10.22 -12.77
CA GLY A 169 13.29 9.53 -13.81
C GLY A 169 12.42 8.81 -14.85
N CYS A 170 13.05 7.94 -15.65
CA CYS A 170 12.35 7.13 -16.63
C CYS A 170 11.30 6.20 -15.96
N LYS A 171 10.07 6.18 -16.49
CA LYS A 171 8.97 5.34 -15.97
C LYS A 171 9.32 3.86 -16.00
N ASP A 172 10.03 3.39 -17.02
CA ASP A 172 10.43 1.98 -17.14
C ASP A 172 11.42 1.59 -16.04
N THR A 173 12.37 2.48 -15.72
CA THR A 173 13.32 2.28 -14.62
C THR A 173 12.58 2.23 -13.28
N SER A 174 11.61 3.11 -13.07
CA SER A 174 10.77 3.14 -11.87
C SER A 174 9.98 1.82 -11.70
N ASN A 175 9.34 1.36 -12.76
CA ASN A 175 8.61 0.10 -12.78
C ASN A 175 9.52 -1.11 -12.53
N ALA A 176 10.72 -1.13 -13.13
CA ALA A 176 11.71 -2.17 -12.89
C ALA A 176 12.19 -2.19 -11.43
N ALA A 177 12.41 -1.02 -10.81
CA ALA A 177 12.80 -0.92 -9.41
C ALA A 177 11.70 -1.43 -8.46
N ILE A 178 10.44 -1.02 -8.68
CA ILE A 178 9.29 -1.54 -7.93
C ILE A 178 9.20 -3.06 -8.08
N ASN A 179 9.29 -3.56 -9.31
CA ASN A 179 9.22 -5.00 -9.57
C ASN A 179 10.37 -5.75 -8.86
N GLY A 180 11.61 -5.25 -8.95
CA GLY A 180 12.76 -5.82 -8.26
C GLY A 180 12.56 -5.88 -6.73
N PHE A 181 12.00 -4.80 -6.16
CA PHE A 181 11.67 -4.71 -4.74
C PHE A 181 10.57 -5.72 -4.34
N LEU A 182 9.44 -5.76 -5.05
CA LEU A 182 8.32 -6.67 -4.75
C LEU A 182 8.70 -8.16 -4.88
N ASN A 183 9.80 -8.47 -5.59
CA ASN A 183 10.33 -9.81 -5.77
C ASN A 183 11.51 -10.19 -4.85
N SER A 184 12.03 -9.26 -4.05
CA SER A 184 13.22 -9.48 -3.19
C SER A 184 12.91 -9.13 -1.74
N PRO A 185 13.12 -10.01 -0.74
CA PRO A 185 13.23 -11.47 -0.86
C PRO A 185 11.96 -12.07 -1.51
N ARG A 186 12.07 -13.22 -2.19
CA ARG A 186 10.97 -13.79 -2.99
C ARG A 186 9.75 -14.10 -2.10
N PRO A 187 8.61 -13.41 -2.27
CA PRO A 187 7.46 -13.60 -1.37
C PRO A 187 6.99 -15.05 -1.33
N LEU A 188 6.86 -15.70 -2.48
CA LEU A 188 6.37 -17.07 -2.54
C LEU A 188 7.21 -18.05 -1.70
N GLN A 189 8.52 -17.83 -1.55
CA GLN A 189 9.34 -18.66 -0.67
C GLN A 189 8.92 -18.51 0.80
N THR A 190 8.63 -17.30 1.24
CA THR A 190 8.10 -17.03 2.58
C THR A 190 6.70 -17.64 2.77
N LEU A 191 5.82 -17.59 1.76
CA LEU A 191 4.50 -18.25 1.86
C LEU A 191 4.59 -19.77 1.99
N PHE A 192 5.58 -20.40 1.35
CA PHE A 192 5.80 -21.85 1.43
C PHE A 192 6.57 -22.27 2.69
N ASP A 193 7.13 -21.35 3.46
CA ASP A 193 7.83 -21.65 4.71
C ASP A 193 6.82 -21.77 5.87
N PRO A 194 6.66 -22.96 6.48
CA PRO A 194 5.77 -23.12 7.63
C PRO A 194 6.15 -22.23 8.82
N LYS A 195 7.44 -21.88 8.98
CA LYS A 195 7.92 -20.98 10.06
C LYS A 195 7.57 -19.52 9.82
N ALA A 196 7.11 -19.16 8.62
CA ALA A 196 6.66 -17.81 8.34
C ALA A 196 5.37 -17.47 9.09
N TYR A 197 4.62 -18.49 9.51
CA TYR A 197 3.36 -18.38 10.23
C TYR A 197 3.57 -18.50 11.75
N GLY A 198 2.67 -17.87 12.52
CA GLY A 198 2.77 -17.77 13.98
C GLY A 198 3.27 -16.41 14.46
N ASP A 199 3.24 -16.20 15.78
CA ASP A 199 3.46 -14.89 16.40
C ASP A 199 4.88 -14.35 16.18
N ASP A 200 5.87 -15.24 16.16
CA ASP A 200 7.27 -14.95 15.86
C ASP A 200 7.64 -15.14 14.36
N GLY A 201 6.65 -15.50 13.54
CA GLY A 201 6.84 -15.78 12.12
C GLY A 201 7.05 -14.50 11.31
N THR A 202 7.72 -14.62 10.17
CA THR A 202 8.00 -13.47 9.29
C THR A 202 6.76 -12.71 8.82
N VAL A 203 5.60 -13.40 8.73
CA VAL A 203 4.32 -12.75 8.40
C VAL A 203 3.88 -11.85 9.55
N SER A 204 3.75 -12.38 10.77
CA SER A 204 3.38 -11.58 11.95
C SER A 204 4.32 -10.39 12.15
N LEU A 205 5.64 -10.65 12.08
CA LEU A 205 6.69 -9.64 12.28
C LEU A 205 6.60 -8.46 11.30
N ASN A 206 6.26 -8.70 10.04
CA ASN A 206 6.29 -7.65 9.01
C ASN A 206 4.91 -7.19 8.55
N HIS A 207 3.86 -7.90 8.92
CA HIS A 207 2.50 -7.57 8.51
C HIS A 207 1.67 -6.99 9.65
N ASP A 208 1.88 -7.39 10.91
CA ASP A 208 0.99 -6.97 12.00
C ASP A 208 0.90 -5.44 12.13
N SER A 209 -0.31 -4.94 12.43
CA SER A 209 -0.59 -3.52 12.56
C SER A 209 0.27 -2.86 13.66
N SER A 210 0.58 -3.57 14.74
CA SER A 210 1.46 -3.09 15.79
C SER A 210 2.92 -2.99 15.33
N SER A 211 3.35 -3.87 14.41
CA SER A 211 4.68 -3.81 13.79
C SER A 211 4.82 -2.58 12.91
N TYR A 212 3.81 -2.26 12.10
CA TYR A 212 3.74 -0.99 11.36
C TYR A 212 3.83 0.20 12.30
N LEU A 213 2.99 0.25 13.34
CA LEU A 213 2.97 1.35 14.29
C LEU A 213 4.33 1.54 15.00
N LYS A 214 4.95 0.45 15.47
CA LYS A 214 6.29 0.46 16.08
C LYS A 214 7.34 1.02 15.11
N ALA A 215 7.31 0.58 13.86
CA ALA A 215 8.25 1.01 12.83
C ALA A 215 8.09 2.50 12.49
N ILE A 216 6.86 2.98 12.30
CA ILE A 216 6.54 4.40 12.06
C ILE A 216 7.03 5.26 13.22
N ASN A 217 6.70 4.87 14.46
CA ASN A 217 7.15 5.57 15.66
C ASN A 217 8.68 5.61 15.77
N GLY A 218 9.36 4.55 15.33
CA GLY A 218 10.82 4.51 15.23
C GLY A 218 11.36 5.59 14.30
N VAL A 219 10.80 5.72 13.09
CA VAL A 219 11.20 6.76 12.12
C VAL A 219 10.91 8.16 12.67
N LEU A 220 9.72 8.39 13.23
CA LEU A 220 9.33 9.68 13.78
C LEU A 220 10.27 10.13 14.91
N ARG A 221 10.62 9.22 15.82
CA ARG A 221 11.58 9.53 16.91
C ARG A 221 12.95 9.94 16.38
N LEU A 222 13.45 9.25 15.35
CA LEU A 222 14.72 9.61 14.72
C LEU A 222 14.63 10.98 14.06
N HIS A 223 13.54 11.26 13.34
CA HIS A 223 13.33 12.56 12.69
C HIS A 223 13.25 13.71 13.71
N ILE A 224 12.49 13.53 14.80
CA ILE A 224 12.37 14.52 15.89
C ILE A 224 13.75 14.77 16.53
N THR A 225 14.49 13.71 16.83
CA THR A 225 15.81 13.80 17.47
C THR A 225 16.84 14.48 16.56
N ALA A 226 16.83 14.17 15.26
CA ALA A 226 17.77 14.74 14.31
C ALA A 226 17.44 16.18 13.90
N THR A 227 16.16 16.56 13.86
CA THR A 227 15.72 17.81 13.23
C THR A 227 15.20 18.84 14.23
N ILE A 228 14.41 18.40 15.22
CA ILE A 228 13.67 19.30 16.10
C ILE A 228 14.49 19.64 17.35
N VAL A 229 15.13 18.63 17.96
CA VAL A 229 15.92 18.83 19.19
C VAL A 229 17.09 19.81 18.99
N PRO A 230 17.88 19.76 17.89
CA PRO A 230 18.94 20.74 17.66
C PRO A 230 18.40 22.17 17.52
N LYS A 231 17.34 22.36 16.73
CA LYS A 231 16.68 23.66 16.53
C LYS A 231 16.12 24.27 17.82
N LEU A 232 15.62 23.42 18.73
CA LEU A 232 15.14 23.87 20.05
C LEU A 232 16.29 24.25 20.98
N ARG A 233 17.43 23.57 20.90
CA ARG A 233 18.64 23.91 21.67
C ARG A 233 19.24 25.23 21.21
N GLU A 234 19.33 25.48 19.92
CA GLU A 234 19.78 26.76 19.36
C GLU A 234 18.88 27.93 19.79
N LYS A 235 17.56 27.75 19.77
CA LYS A 235 16.63 28.78 20.27
C LYS A 235 16.78 29.06 21.76
N LYS A 236 17.10 28.04 22.58
CA LYS A 236 17.36 28.22 24.01
C LYS A 236 18.72 28.84 24.32
N SER A 237 19.72 28.73 23.43
CA SER A 237 21.02 29.40 23.61
C SER A 237 21.01 30.85 23.14
N LEU A 238 19.95 31.29 22.45
CA LEU A 238 19.74 32.65 21.96
C LEU A 238 18.81 33.49 22.86
N LEU A 239 18.33 32.91 23.97
CA LEU A 239 17.56 33.54 25.05
C LEU A 239 18.41 33.58 26.32
#